data_AF-A0A0F2LEE7-F1
#
_entry.id   AF-A0A0F2LEE7-F1
#
_cell.length_a   1.000
_cell.length_b   1.000
_cell.length_c   1.000
_cell.angle_alpha   90.00
_cell.angle_beta   90.00
_cell.angle_gamma   90.00
#
_symmetry.space_group_name_H-M   'P 1'
#
loop_
_entity.id
_entity.type
_entity.pdbx_description
1 polymer ?
#
loop_
_entity_poly.entity_id
_entity_poly.type
_entity_poly.pdbx_seq_one_letter_code
_entity_poly.pdbx_strand_id
1 'polypeptide(L)' 'MWSPPYVLDLDYLTICPSCGRPMKEDSRIMRLEHLTGNRILERVLICANCRVKIREVVYLPK' A
#
# COMPACT_ATOMS: atom_id res chain seq x y z
N MET A 1 -6.11 -15.76 21.98
CA MET A 1 -5.24 -15.06 21.02
C MET A 1 -5.85 -13.69 20.76
N TRP A 2 -5.23 -12.62 21.26
CA TRP A 2 -5.72 -11.25 21.10
C TRP A 2 -5.12 -10.70 19.81
N SER A 3 -5.94 -10.56 18.76
CA SER A 3 -5.53 -9.93 17.51
C SER A 3 -5.56 -8.40 17.71
N PRO A 4 -4.51 -7.65 17.39
CA PRO A 4 -4.50 -6.20 17.54
C PRO A 4 -5.47 -5.55 16.53
N PRO A 5 -6.15 -4.42 16.86
CA PRO A 5 -7.34 -3.98 16.13
C PRO A 5 -7.09 -3.26 14.80
N TYR A 6 -5.86 -3.20 14.27
CA TYR A 6 -5.55 -2.30 13.14
C TYR A 6 -4.52 -2.85 12.16
N VAL A 7 -4.51 -4.16 11.92
CA VAL A 7 -3.97 -4.63 10.64
C VAL A 7 -5.08 -4.36 9.63
N LEU A 8 -5.12 -3.13 9.10
CA LEU A 8 -5.77 -2.89 7.82
C LEU A 8 -5.07 -3.83 6.87
N ASP A 9 -5.68 -4.98 6.58
CA ASP A 9 -5.23 -5.93 5.58
C ASP A 9 -5.20 -5.19 4.25
N LEU A 10 -4.08 -4.54 3.98
CA LEU A 10 -3.76 -3.83 2.74
C LEU A 10 -3.65 -4.79 1.54
N ASP A 11 -3.96 -6.08 1.76
CA ASP A 11 -3.96 -7.17 0.81
C ASP A 11 -5.01 -7.01 -0.29
N TYR A 12 -6.11 -6.28 -0.04
CA TYR A 12 -7.17 -6.09 -1.04
C TYR A 12 -6.76 -5.23 -2.26
N LEU A 13 -5.61 -4.52 -2.20
CA LEU A 13 -5.13 -3.68 -3.30
C LEU A 13 -4.00 -4.32 -4.12
N THR A 14 -3.74 -5.61 -3.90
CA THR A 14 -2.66 -6.32 -4.58
C THR A 14 -3.04 -6.85 -5.96
N ILE A 15 -4.20 -6.50 -6.55
CA ILE A 15 -4.63 -7.02 -7.86
C ILE A 15 -4.45 -5.98 -8.97
N CYS A 16 -3.87 -6.40 -10.09
CA CYS A 16 -3.69 -5.58 -11.27
C CYS A 16 -5.05 -5.27 -11.93
N PRO A 17 -5.43 -3.99 -12.10
CA PRO A 17 -6.71 -3.61 -12.68
C PRO A 17 -6.83 -3.99 -14.17
N SER A 18 -5.70 -4.23 -14.84
CA SER A 18 -5.68 -4.55 -16.27
C SER A 18 -5.78 -6.05 -16.58
N CYS A 19 -5.31 -6.93 -15.69
CA CYS A 19 -5.26 -8.38 -15.97
C CYS A 19 -5.72 -9.29 -14.83
N GLY A 20 -6.15 -8.73 -13.69
CA GLY A 20 -6.62 -9.48 -12.54
C GLY A 20 -5.54 -10.30 -11.81
N ARG A 21 -4.27 -10.20 -12.22
CA ARG A 21 -3.16 -10.91 -11.57
C ARG A 21 -2.63 -10.15 -10.35
N PRO A 22 -2.07 -10.85 -9.36
CA PRO A 22 -1.42 -10.19 -8.23
C PRO A 22 -0.23 -9.32 -8.69
N MET A 23 -0.14 -8.15 -8.09
CA MET A 23 0.95 -7.18 -8.23
C MET A 23 2.01 -7.45 -7.16
N LYS A 24 3.25 -7.06 -7.45
CA LYS A 24 4.38 -7.14 -6.52
C LYS A 24 4.67 -5.76 -5.94
N GLU A 25 5.09 -5.70 -4.69
CA GLU A 25 5.62 -4.45 -4.11
C GLU A 25 7.03 -4.18 -4.67
N ASP A 26 7.20 -3.00 -5.28
CA ASP A 26 8.46 -2.50 -5.85
C ASP A 26 9.20 -1.65 -4.82
N SER A 27 8.48 -0.82 -4.06
CA SER A 27 9.07 0.00 -3.00
C SER A 27 8.03 0.34 -1.93
N ARG A 28 8.52 0.58 -0.71
CA ARG A 28 7.71 0.95 0.44
C ARG A 28 8.44 1.99 1.29
N ILE A 29 7.78 3.11 1.57
CA ILE A 29 8.33 4.25 2.30
C ILE A 29 7.31 4.68 3.35
N MET A 30 7.74 4.69 4.60
CA MET A 30 7.00 5.31 5.70
C MET A 30 7.53 6.73 5.90
N ARG A 31 6.66 7.74 5.89
CA ARG A 31 7.03 9.13 6.16
C ARG A 31 6.08 9.77 7.16
N LEU A 32 6.56 10.79 7.86
CA LEU A 32 5.74 11.64 8.71
C LEU A 32 5.39 12.91 7.94
N GLU A 33 4.11 13.24 7.85
CA GLU A 33 3.68 14.51 7.26
C GLU A 33 3.93 15.64 8.25
N HIS A 34 4.77 16.60 7.87
CA HIS A 34 5.22 17.67 8.77
C HIS A 34 4.10 18.61 9.25
N LEU A 35 3.03 18.77 8.46
CA LEU A 35 1.95 19.71 8.78
C LEU A 35 0.89 19.12 9.73
N THR A 36 0.56 17.84 9.57
CA THR A 36 -0.51 17.17 10.33
C THR A 36 0.05 16.25 11.43
N GLY A 37 1.33 15.88 11.32
CA GLY A 37 1.96 14.82 12.10
C GLY A 37 1.41 13.43 11.77
N ASN A 38 0.70 13.27 10.65
CA ASN A 38 0.16 11.98 10.22
C ASN A 38 1.28 11.08 9.72
N ARG A 39 1.17 9.78 10.01
CA ARG A 39 2.05 8.77 9.42
C ARG A 39 1.48 8.41 8.06
N ILE A 40 2.29 8.54 7.02
CA ILE A 40 1.92 8.19 5.65
C ILE A 40 2.76 6.99 5.24
N LEU A 41 2.09 5.97 4.73
CA LEU A 41 2.72 4.84 4.05
C LEU A 41 2.55 5.01 2.54
N GLU A 42 3.64 5.25 1.84
CA GLU A 42 3.68 5.19 0.39
C GLU A 42 4.20 3.82 -0.06
N ARG A 43 3.49 3.16 -0.97
CA ARG A 43 3.96 1.94 -1.62
C ARG A 43 3.79 2.02 -3.13
N VAL A 44 4.70 1.39 -3.85
CA VAL A 44 4.63 1.23 -5.31
C VAL A 44 4.39 -0.24 -5.60
N LEU A 45 3.32 -0.55 -6.32
CA LEU A 45 2.99 -1.89 -6.78
C LEU A 45 3.27 -1.98 -8.29
N ILE A 46 3.85 -3.08 -8.74
CA ILE A 46 4.13 -3.37 -10.14
C ILE A 46 3.51 -4.71 -10.56
N CYS A 47 2.77 -4.70 -11.67
CA CYS A 47 2.32 -5.94 -12.30
C CYS A 47 3.44 -6.49 -13.18
N ALA A 48 3.93 -7.70 -12.87
CA ALA A 48 4.97 -8.35 -13.69
C ALA A 48 4.50 -8.67 -15.13
N ASN A 49 3.19 -8.83 -15.34
CA ASN A 49 2.61 -9.16 -16.64
C ASN A 49 2.38 -7.91 -17.50
N CYS A 50 1.60 -6.95 -17.00
CA CYS A 50 1.22 -5.74 -17.75
C CYS A 50 2.24 -4.61 -17.64
N ARG A 51 3.22 -4.70 -16.72
CA ARG A 51 4.17 -3.63 -16.36
C ARG A 51 3.51 -2.35 -15.84
N VAL A 52 2.23 -2.40 -15.50
CA VAL A 52 1.48 -1.31 -14.86
C VAL A 52 2.07 -1.07 -13.47
N LYS A 53 2.28 0.20 -13.12
CA LYS A 53 2.72 0.65 -11.80
C LYS A 53 1.62 1.45 -11.13
N ILE A 54 1.33 1.13 -9.87
CA ILE A 54 0.37 1.86 -9.03
C ILE A 54 1.14 2.42 -7.85
N ARG A 55 0.96 3.72 -7.57
CA ARG A 55 1.46 4.34 -6.35
C ARG A 55 0.28 4.50 -5.41
N GLU A 56 0.40 3.94 -4.22
CA GLU A 56 -0.61 4.02 -3.18
C GLU A 56 -0.07 4.81 -2.00
N VAL A 57 -0.92 5.68 -1.46
CA VAL A 57 -0.60 6.57 -0.34
C VAL A 57 -1.67 6.34 0.73
N VAL A 58 -1.27 5.72 1.83
CA VAL A 58 -2.16 5.37 2.95
C VAL A 58 -1.87 6.30 4.11
N TYR A 59 -2.88 7.04 4.54
CA TYR A 59 -2.82 7.86 5.74
C TYR A 59 -3.16 6.98 6.95
N LEU A 60 -2.17 6.75 7.80
CA LEU A 60 -2.34 5.98 9.03
C LEU A 60 -2.81 6.93 10.13
N PRO A 61 -3.96 6.66 10.77
CA PRO A 61 -4.41 7.42 11.94
C PRO A 61 -3.41 7.26 13.11
N LYS A 62 -3.39 8.25 14.00
CA LYS A 62 -2.50 8.29 15.19
C LYS A 62 -2.89 7.25 16.24
#